data_AF-A0A0Q9ZLK7-F1
#
_entry.id   AF-A0A0Q9ZLK7-F1
#
_cell.length_a   1.000
_cell.length_b   1.000
_cell.length_c   1.000
_cell.angle_alpha   90.00
_cell.angle_beta   90.00
_cell.angle_gamma   90.00
#
_symmetry.space_group_name_H-M   'P 1'
#
loop_
_entity.id
_entity.type
_entity.pdbx_description
1 polymer ?
#
loop_
_entity_poly.entity_id
_entity_poly.type
_entity_poly.pdbx_seq_one_letter_code
_entity_poly.pdbx_strand_id
1 'polypeptide(L)'
;MPNKIILSLIFVATVLLSSCQKEDNVPQTDYSIESNDYFQVISNYPNGWIKEAKHEDFQGYPDEEFEYYENGNLKSAKIYSSTYKHYLYMEVSRSEDNKPLWSKYYTREGDLWFETEYENGLASQKKVYSEKGTSVYSYENGDLISVDFTRADNSGTSSTVFDKTAGTRTVTIKKDGETILEEVYPYTESTGATILTNNQVPLATPFSNTEGNYRQLNESFSTSPIWKHDADPIEEVNPFRYFFDPFHDHSIFATKFAVNTELYQSIIEQYPVTEDEVLVLNHKYKEGKSSFLPPSEERRSLTEEMEQDPSLFELKYGNEYAEEVYYGKIIFMIGALRNMPTDDKATKEIKKLAHKKMDFILDGKDQLTAEEQEILDKVWFEVKFFSTLKSHRNGIVLNNNNDFNAVIQEYQDSESSIIQLEYAAFEHMYSEN
;
A
#
# COMPACT_ATOMS: atom_id res chain seq x y z
N MET A 1 -65.77 -5.36 -63.48
CA MET A 1 -65.15 -5.90 -62.25
C MET A 1 -63.73 -5.34 -62.07
N PRO A 2 -63.54 -4.18 -61.41
CA PRO A 2 -62.20 -3.70 -61.05
C PRO A 2 -61.98 -3.42 -59.54
N ASN A 3 -62.95 -3.73 -58.67
CA ASN A 3 -62.88 -3.36 -57.23
C ASN A 3 -62.27 -4.41 -56.29
N LYS A 4 -61.90 -5.62 -56.75
CA LYS A 4 -61.30 -6.64 -55.88
C LYS A 4 -59.76 -6.65 -55.88
N ILE A 5 -59.12 -6.15 -56.94
CA ILE A 5 -57.65 -6.15 -57.07
C ILE A 5 -57.04 -4.96 -56.30
N ILE A 6 -57.74 -3.83 -56.24
CA ILE A 6 -57.27 -2.61 -55.55
C ILE A 6 -57.29 -2.80 -54.02
N LEU A 7 -58.26 -3.53 -53.47
CA LEU A 7 -58.35 -3.77 -52.02
C LEU A 7 -57.23 -4.70 -51.51
N SER A 8 -56.84 -5.71 -52.28
CA SER A 8 -55.75 -6.64 -51.91
C SER A 8 -54.37 -5.99 -51.98
N LEU A 9 -54.17 -5.03 -52.89
CA LEU A 9 -52.92 -4.25 -52.97
C LEU A 9 -52.77 -3.26 -51.80
N ILE A 10 -53.87 -2.66 -51.34
CA ILE A 10 -53.85 -1.73 -50.18
C ILE A 10 -53.61 -2.48 -48.86
N PHE A 11 -54.09 -3.73 -48.73
CA PHE A 11 -53.88 -4.56 -47.54
C PHE A 11 -52.44 -5.11 -47.44
N VAL A 12 -51.81 -5.45 -48.57
CA VAL A 12 -50.39 -5.88 -48.59
C VAL A 12 -49.44 -4.71 -48.28
N ALA A 13 -49.77 -3.49 -48.71
CA ALA A 13 -49.00 -2.30 -48.37
C ALA A 13 -49.09 -1.93 -46.88
N THR A 14 -50.23 -2.17 -46.21
CA THR A 14 -50.38 -1.89 -44.77
C THR A 14 -49.73 -2.94 -43.88
N VAL A 15 -49.66 -4.21 -44.30
CA VAL A 15 -48.92 -5.26 -43.58
C VAL A 15 -47.41 -5.14 -43.77
N LEU A 16 -46.93 -4.70 -44.94
CA LEU A 16 -45.49 -4.46 -45.18
C LEU A 16 -44.97 -3.15 -44.56
N LEU A 17 -45.82 -2.13 -44.40
CA LEU A 17 -45.42 -0.87 -43.73
C LEU A 17 -45.50 -0.94 -42.19
N SER A 18 -46.20 -1.92 -41.62
CA SER A 18 -46.21 -2.17 -40.16
C SER A 18 -45.03 -3.04 -39.69
N SER A 19 -44.21 -3.57 -40.60
CA SER A 19 -43.03 -4.40 -40.28
C SER A 19 -41.73 -3.62 -40.26
N CYS A 20 -41.73 -2.35 -40.67
CA CYS A 20 -40.63 -1.44 -40.34
C CYS A 20 -40.87 -0.86 -38.94
N GLN A 21 -40.87 -1.73 -37.92
CA GLN A 21 -40.24 -1.29 -36.68
C GLN A 21 -38.81 -0.99 -37.08
N LYS A 22 -38.50 0.31 -37.18
CA LYS A 22 -37.14 0.79 -37.08
C LYS A 22 -36.64 0.13 -35.81
N GLU A 23 -35.83 -0.93 -35.94
CA GLU A 23 -34.95 -1.32 -34.84
C GLU A 23 -34.29 0.00 -34.48
N ASP A 24 -34.67 0.55 -33.33
CA ASP A 24 -33.89 1.59 -32.72
C ASP A 24 -32.54 0.91 -32.50
N ASN A 25 -31.66 1.03 -33.50
CA ASN A 25 -30.24 0.79 -33.39
C ASN A 25 -29.76 1.85 -32.42
N VAL A 26 -30.07 1.62 -31.14
CA VAL A 26 -29.31 2.19 -30.04
C VAL A 26 -27.90 1.74 -30.35
N PRO A 27 -26.97 2.68 -30.63
CA PRO A 27 -25.59 2.33 -30.88
C PRO A 27 -25.14 1.43 -29.74
N GLN A 28 -24.68 0.23 -30.07
CA GLN A 28 -24.16 -0.69 -29.06
C GLN A 28 -23.02 0.01 -28.33
N THR A 29 -23.05 0.00 -27.00
CA THR A 29 -21.96 0.56 -26.19
C THR A 29 -20.64 -0.09 -26.60
N ASP A 30 -19.65 0.73 -26.94
CA ASP A 30 -18.33 0.24 -27.31
C ASP A 30 -17.51 -0.01 -26.03
N TYR A 31 -16.99 -1.22 -25.89
CA TYR A 31 -16.14 -1.63 -24.78
C TYR A 31 -14.69 -1.86 -25.23
N SER A 32 -14.32 -1.35 -26.41
CA SER A 32 -12.96 -1.40 -26.89
C SER A 32 -12.03 -0.49 -26.06
N ILE A 33 -10.75 -0.86 -26.03
CA ILE A 33 -9.68 -0.10 -25.39
C ILE A 33 -8.83 0.49 -26.51
N GLU A 34 -8.90 1.80 -26.67
CA GLU A 34 -8.19 2.56 -27.69
C GLU A 34 -7.20 3.53 -27.04
N SER A 35 -6.10 3.81 -27.74
CA SER A 35 -5.15 4.84 -27.31
C SER A 35 -5.76 6.23 -27.44
N ASN A 36 -5.38 7.13 -26.54
CA ASN A 36 -5.75 8.55 -26.56
C ASN A 36 -4.51 9.42 -26.28
N ASP A 37 -4.71 10.72 -26.08
CA ASP A 37 -3.62 11.69 -25.89
C ASP A 37 -2.78 11.45 -24.62
N TYR A 38 -3.31 10.73 -23.62
CA TYR A 38 -2.68 10.52 -22.31
C TYR A 38 -2.47 9.03 -21.97
N PHE A 39 -3.02 8.11 -22.77
CA PHE A 39 -2.93 6.67 -22.58
C PHE A 39 -2.62 5.97 -23.91
N GLN A 40 -1.52 5.25 -23.98
CA GLN A 40 -1.09 4.53 -25.17
C GLN A 40 -1.09 3.02 -24.93
N VAL A 41 -1.91 2.31 -25.70
CA VAL A 41 -1.90 0.85 -25.79
C VAL A 41 -0.81 0.44 -26.79
N ILE A 42 0.25 -0.19 -26.30
CA ILE A 42 1.41 -0.61 -27.11
C ILE A 42 1.10 -1.95 -27.78
N SER A 43 0.54 -2.90 -27.04
CA SER A 43 0.13 -4.20 -27.57
C SER A 43 -1.00 -4.85 -26.77
N ASN A 44 -1.72 -5.76 -27.41
CA ASN A 44 -2.84 -6.51 -26.82
C ASN A 44 -2.62 -8.02 -26.95
N TYR A 45 -3.25 -8.77 -26.06
CA TYR A 45 -3.43 -10.21 -26.16
C TYR A 45 -4.56 -10.57 -27.16
N PRO A 46 -4.62 -11.84 -27.65
CA PRO A 46 -5.69 -12.27 -28.55
C PRO A 46 -7.10 -12.15 -27.98
N ASN A 47 -7.24 -12.17 -26.64
CA ASN A 47 -8.51 -11.97 -25.94
C ASN A 47 -8.95 -10.49 -25.86
N GLY A 48 -8.14 -9.56 -26.37
CA GLY A 48 -8.44 -8.12 -26.37
C GLY A 48 -7.94 -7.36 -25.14
N TRP A 49 -7.35 -8.03 -24.15
CA TRP A 49 -6.75 -7.36 -22.99
C TRP A 49 -5.42 -6.71 -23.32
N ILE A 50 -5.11 -5.63 -22.60
CA ILE A 50 -3.86 -4.92 -22.72
C ILE A 50 -2.73 -5.87 -22.34
N LYS A 51 -1.69 -5.94 -23.17
CA LYS A 51 -0.43 -6.61 -22.83
C LYS A 51 0.60 -5.60 -22.33
N GLU A 52 0.73 -4.49 -23.04
CA GLU A 52 1.66 -3.40 -22.71
C GLU A 52 0.97 -2.06 -22.96
N ALA A 53 1.11 -1.12 -22.02
CA ALA A 53 0.60 0.24 -22.15
C ALA A 53 1.46 1.23 -21.37
N LYS A 54 1.24 2.54 -21.61
CA LYS A 54 1.84 3.61 -20.84
C LYS A 54 0.92 4.82 -20.74
N HIS A 55 1.01 5.54 -19.64
CA HIS A 55 0.42 6.87 -19.47
C HIS A 55 1.47 7.93 -19.76
N GLU A 56 1.07 9.02 -20.41
CA GLU A 56 1.95 10.15 -20.73
C GLU A 56 1.37 11.44 -20.16
N ASP A 57 2.26 12.30 -19.66
CA ASP A 57 1.91 13.66 -19.26
C ASP A 57 1.60 14.53 -20.49
N PHE A 58 1.12 15.75 -20.25
CA PHE A 58 0.81 16.72 -21.31
C PHE A 58 2.04 17.14 -22.16
N GLN A 59 3.26 16.79 -21.75
CA GLN A 59 4.51 17.05 -22.48
C GLN A 59 5.02 15.80 -23.24
N GLY A 60 4.34 14.66 -23.10
CA GLY A 60 4.72 13.37 -23.70
C GLY A 60 5.79 12.61 -22.91
N TYR A 61 6.03 12.95 -21.64
CA TYR A 61 6.87 12.15 -20.75
C TYR A 61 6.04 11.02 -20.12
N PRO A 62 6.61 9.81 -19.96
CA PRO A 62 5.86 8.68 -19.42
C PRO A 62 5.62 8.83 -17.93
N ASP A 63 4.37 8.99 -17.50
CA ASP A 63 4.02 8.98 -16.07
C ASP A 63 4.02 7.55 -15.52
N GLU A 64 3.59 6.58 -16.33
CA GLU A 64 3.51 5.18 -15.94
C GLU A 64 3.76 4.25 -17.15
N GLU A 65 4.43 3.13 -16.93
CA GLU A 65 4.63 2.06 -17.91
C GLU A 65 4.12 0.74 -17.32
N PHE A 66 3.29 0.00 -18.07
CA PHE A 66 2.64 -1.23 -17.60
C PHE A 66 2.87 -2.41 -18.53
N GLU A 67 3.09 -3.58 -17.94
CA GLU A 67 2.98 -4.89 -18.59
C GLU A 67 2.00 -5.77 -17.80
N TYR A 68 1.11 -6.46 -18.50
CA TYR A 68 0.12 -7.37 -17.92
C TYR A 68 0.31 -8.80 -18.42
N TYR A 69 -0.12 -9.78 -17.63
CA TYR A 69 -0.33 -11.16 -18.08
C TYR A 69 -1.65 -11.27 -18.88
N GLU A 70 -1.82 -12.37 -19.62
CA GLU A 70 -3.05 -12.62 -20.41
C GLU A 70 -4.30 -12.76 -19.54
N ASN A 71 -4.11 -13.02 -18.24
CA ASN A 71 -5.17 -13.04 -17.24
C ASN A 71 -5.47 -11.65 -16.60
N GLY A 72 -4.91 -10.56 -17.13
CA GLY A 72 -5.19 -9.19 -16.71
C GLY A 72 -4.47 -8.77 -15.43
N ASN A 73 -3.73 -9.67 -14.79
CA ASN A 73 -2.90 -9.33 -13.64
C ASN A 73 -1.67 -8.54 -14.09
N LEU A 74 -1.31 -7.52 -13.31
CA LEU A 74 -0.10 -6.76 -13.56
C LEU A 74 1.12 -7.67 -13.46
N LYS A 75 1.99 -7.60 -14.46
CA LYS A 75 3.28 -8.30 -14.49
C LYS A 75 4.41 -7.41 -14.02
N SER A 76 4.43 -6.16 -14.47
CA SER A 76 5.36 -5.14 -13.99
C SER A 76 4.82 -3.75 -14.23
N ALA A 77 5.23 -2.81 -13.39
CA ALA A 77 5.01 -1.40 -13.62
C ALA A 77 6.27 -0.58 -13.33
N LYS A 78 6.41 0.52 -14.05
CA LYS A 78 7.27 1.65 -13.68
C LYS A 78 6.42 2.88 -13.49
N ILE A 79 6.67 3.60 -12.41
CA ILE A 79 5.91 4.78 -12.04
C ILE A 79 6.90 5.93 -11.90
N TYR A 80 6.59 7.05 -12.53
CA TYR A 80 7.40 8.26 -12.52
C TYR A 80 6.71 9.33 -11.67
N SER A 81 7.50 10.19 -11.03
CA SER A 81 6.94 11.28 -10.24
C SER A 81 6.32 12.35 -11.13
N SER A 82 5.07 12.71 -10.85
CA SER A 82 4.34 13.83 -11.47
C SER A 82 4.84 15.23 -11.04
N THR A 83 5.89 15.30 -10.22
CA THR A 83 6.46 16.57 -9.71
C THR A 83 7.64 17.07 -10.55
N TYR A 84 8.13 18.28 -10.25
CA TYR A 84 9.03 19.16 -11.04
C TYR A 84 10.29 18.52 -11.68
N LYS A 85 10.68 17.28 -11.34
CA LYS A 85 11.87 16.62 -11.88
C LYS A 85 11.61 15.34 -12.70
N HIS A 86 10.35 14.88 -12.84
CA HIS A 86 9.97 13.69 -13.59
C HIS A 86 11.03 12.57 -13.53
N TYR A 87 11.13 11.92 -12.37
CA TYR A 87 12.11 10.87 -12.10
C TYR A 87 11.38 9.54 -11.91
N LEU A 88 12.05 8.43 -12.25
CA LEU A 88 11.56 7.09 -11.94
C LEU A 88 11.44 6.96 -10.42
N TYR A 89 10.23 6.73 -9.94
CA TYR A 89 9.89 6.72 -8.52
C TYR A 89 9.85 5.29 -7.97
N MET A 90 9.25 4.37 -8.73
CA MET A 90 9.01 3.00 -8.30
C MET A 90 9.04 2.03 -9.49
N GLU A 91 9.53 0.83 -9.24
CA GLU A 91 9.40 -0.32 -10.12
C GLU A 91 8.90 -1.52 -9.33
N VAL A 92 7.98 -2.28 -9.93
CA VAL A 92 7.45 -3.50 -9.33
C VAL A 92 7.37 -4.62 -10.34
N SER A 93 7.47 -5.86 -9.84
CA SER A 93 7.16 -7.06 -10.61
C SER A 93 6.33 -8.04 -9.79
N ARG A 94 5.45 -8.76 -10.48
CA ARG A 94 4.52 -9.70 -9.88
C ARG A 94 4.43 -11.00 -10.66
N SER A 95 4.00 -12.06 -9.97
CA SER A 95 3.66 -13.33 -10.59
C SER A 95 2.33 -13.25 -11.34
N GLU A 96 2.04 -14.26 -12.15
CA GLU A 96 0.75 -14.40 -12.84
C GLU A 96 -0.46 -14.45 -11.87
N ASP A 97 -0.26 -14.88 -10.61
CA ASP A 97 -1.26 -14.83 -9.55
C ASP A 97 -1.32 -13.49 -8.78
N ASN A 98 -0.79 -12.40 -9.35
CA ASN A 98 -0.74 -11.05 -8.76
C ASN A 98 0.02 -10.95 -7.41
N LYS A 99 0.96 -11.86 -7.13
CA LYS A 99 1.81 -11.80 -5.93
C LYS A 99 3.08 -11.01 -6.20
N PRO A 100 3.53 -10.12 -5.30
CA PRO A 100 4.81 -9.43 -5.44
C PRO A 100 5.98 -10.41 -5.61
N LEU A 101 6.93 -10.06 -6.47
CA LEU A 101 8.19 -10.77 -6.68
C LEU A 101 9.38 -9.92 -6.24
N TRP A 102 9.39 -8.65 -6.66
CA TRP A 102 10.35 -7.67 -6.20
C TRP A 102 9.79 -6.25 -6.41
N SER A 103 10.30 -5.31 -5.62
CA SER A 103 10.01 -3.89 -5.75
C SER A 103 11.27 -3.05 -5.53
N LYS A 104 11.34 -1.89 -6.19
CA LYS A 104 12.43 -0.91 -6.09
C LYS A 104 11.86 0.48 -6.03
N TYR A 105 12.44 1.33 -5.20
CA TYR A 105 12.03 2.71 -5.01
C TYR A 105 13.24 3.63 -5.05
N TYR A 106 13.06 4.81 -5.62
CA TYR A 106 14.15 5.71 -5.95
C TYR A 106 14.00 7.08 -5.28
N THR A 107 15.11 7.74 -5.03
CA THR A 107 15.17 9.14 -4.59
C THR A 107 14.86 10.08 -5.75
N ARG A 108 14.60 11.36 -5.46
CA ARG A 108 14.39 12.41 -6.48
C ARG A 108 15.62 12.64 -7.36
N GLU A 109 16.79 12.24 -6.87
CA GLU A 109 18.07 12.29 -7.55
C GLU A 109 18.28 11.09 -8.49
N GLY A 110 17.41 10.07 -8.39
CA GLY A 110 17.45 8.84 -9.19
C GLY A 110 18.25 7.70 -8.55
N ASP A 111 18.70 7.86 -7.30
CA ASP A 111 19.40 6.80 -6.57
C ASP A 111 18.42 5.77 -6.03
N LEU A 112 18.82 4.49 -6.02
CA LEU A 112 18.02 3.44 -5.39
C LEU A 112 17.95 3.69 -3.88
N TRP A 113 16.74 3.90 -3.36
CA TRP A 113 16.52 4.17 -1.95
C TRP A 113 16.24 2.88 -1.17
N PHE A 114 15.35 2.01 -1.67
CA PHE A 114 15.22 0.66 -1.13
C PHE A 114 14.71 -0.32 -2.16
N GLU A 115 14.95 -1.60 -1.90
CA GLU A 115 14.41 -2.71 -2.67
C GLU A 115 13.90 -3.81 -1.74
N THR A 116 12.89 -4.54 -2.19
CA THR A 116 12.35 -5.70 -1.47
C THR A 116 12.26 -6.88 -2.41
N GLU A 117 12.71 -8.05 -1.95
CA GLU A 117 12.52 -9.34 -2.58
C GLU A 117 11.40 -10.11 -1.86
N TYR A 118 10.63 -10.86 -2.64
CA TYR A 118 9.49 -11.61 -2.15
C TYR A 118 9.59 -13.09 -2.50
N GLU A 119 9.16 -13.93 -1.57
CA GLU A 119 8.94 -15.34 -1.78
C GLU A 119 7.46 -15.65 -1.52
N ASN A 120 6.76 -16.15 -2.55
CA ASN A 120 5.31 -16.43 -2.49
C ASN A 120 4.45 -15.22 -2.08
N GLY A 121 4.88 -13.99 -2.43
CA GLY A 121 4.18 -12.74 -2.09
C GLY A 121 4.41 -12.24 -0.66
N LEU A 122 5.32 -12.88 0.10
CA LEU A 122 5.75 -12.42 1.42
C LEU A 122 7.20 -11.92 1.33
N ALA A 123 7.52 -10.83 2.03
CA ALA A 123 8.88 -10.30 2.03
C ALA A 123 9.86 -11.38 2.51
N SER A 124 10.97 -11.52 1.79
CA SER A 124 12.10 -12.39 2.16
C SER A 124 13.33 -11.58 2.54
N GLN A 125 13.57 -10.47 1.84
CA GLN A 125 14.65 -9.54 2.13
C GLN A 125 14.27 -8.11 1.72
N LYS A 126 14.65 -7.12 2.53
CA LYS A 126 14.56 -5.71 2.16
C LYS A 126 15.90 -5.03 2.40
N LYS A 127 16.36 -4.19 1.46
CA LYS A 127 17.58 -3.38 1.62
C LYS A 127 17.24 -1.92 1.54
N VAL A 128 17.71 -1.12 2.50
CA VAL A 128 17.53 0.34 2.51
C VAL A 128 18.88 1.02 2.44
N TYR A 129 19.01 1.94 1.50
CA TYR A 129 20.25 2.65 1.17
C TYR A 129 20.15 4.11 1.62
N SER A 130 21.24 4.62 2.20
CA SER A 130 21.38 6.04 2.50
C SER A 130 22.85 6.45 2.48
N GLU A 131 23.11 7.76 2.56
CA GLU A 131 24.47 8.28 2.74
C GLU A 131 25.14 7.79 4.03
N LYS A 132 24.36 7.38 5.04
CA LYS A 132 24.88 6.85 6.31
C LYS A 132 25.34 5.40 6.18
N GLY A 133 24.78 4.64 5.24
CA GLY A 133 25.07 3.23 5.08
C GLY A 133 23.93 2.41 4.48
N THR A 134 24.02 1.10 4.61
CA THR A 134 23.02 0.14 4.11
C THR A 134 22.47 -0.70 5.24
N SER A 135 21.15 -0.85 5.30
CA SER A 135 20.49 -1.82 6.17
C SER A 135 19.88 -2.96 5.36
N VAL A 136 19.95 -4.17 5.90
CA VAL A 136 19.40 -5.40 5.34
C VAL A 136 18.44 -6.00 6.36
N TYR A 137 17.17 -6.08 6.00
CA TYR A 137 16.11 -6.72 6.75
C TYR A 137 15.91 -8.12 6.20
N SER A 138 16.02 -9.13 7.04
CA SER A 138 15.81 -10.52 6.66
C SER A 138 14.51 -11.03 7.27
N TYR A 139 13.75 -11.77 6.46
CA TYR A 139 12.44 -12.28 6.82
C TYR A 139 12.38 -13.79 6.65
N GLU A 140 11.59 -14.45 7.50
CA GLU A 140 11.23 -15.86 7.36
C GLU A 140 9.71 -15.98 7.32
N ASN A 141 9.16 -16.47 6.19
CA ASN A 141 7.72 -16.55 5.97
C ASN A 141 7.00 -15.21 6.24
N GLY A 142 7.61 -14.10 5.82
CA GLY A 142 7.11 -12.74 6.04
C GLY A 142 7.21 -12.20 7.47
N ASP A 143 7.77 -12.93 8.43
CA ASP A 143 8.11 -12.37 9.75
C ASP A 143 9.56 -11.86 9.75
N LEU A 144 9.78 -10.64 10.23
CA LEU A 144 11.11 -10.07 10.38
C LEU A 144 11.93 -10.86 11.40
N ILE A 145 13.11 -11.37 11.00
CA ILE A 145 14.00 -12.17 11.85
C ILE A 145 15.31 -11.46 12.18
N SER A 146 15.78 -10.55 11.31
CA SER A 146 16.94 -9.71 11.61
C SER A 146 16.95 -8.40 10.85
N VAL A 147 17.65 -7.42 11.40
CA VAL A 147 18.04 -6.17 10.73
C VAL A 147 19.53 -5.96 10.96
N ASP A 148 20.30 -5.93 9.89
CA ASP A 148 21.74 -5.68 9.92
C ASP A 148 22.03 -4.34 9.23
N PHE A 149 22.85 -3.49 9.84
CA PHE A 149 23.25 -2.21 9.28
C PHE A 149 24.76 -2.08 9.26
N THR A 150 25.28 -1.56 8.15
CA THR A 150 26.70 -1.27 7.94
C THR A 150 26.86 0.18 7.52
N ARG A 151 27.68 0.94 8.25
CA ARG A 151 27.97 2.34 7.89
C ARG A 151 28.70 2.43 6.56
N ALA A 152 28.47 3.50 5.81
CA ALA A 152 29.09 3.72 4.50
C ALA A 152 30.63 3.73 4.55
N ASP A 153 31.22 4.15 5.66
CA ASP A 153 32.66 4.18 5.90
C ASP A 153 33.23 2.88 6.50
N ASN A 154 32.37 1.88 6.75
CA ASN A 154 32.68 0.62 7.44
C ASN A 154 33.22 0.79 8.88
N SER A 155 33.06 1.96 9.51
CA SER A 155 33.53 2.20 10.89
C SER A 155 32.70 1.48 11.95
N GLY A 156 31.50 1.03 11.62
CA GLY A 156 30.64 0.33 12.56
C GLY A 156 29.47 -0.41 11.91
N THR A 157 28.93 -1.33 12.68
CA THR A 157 27.76 -2.15 12.31
C THR A 157 26.81 -2.28 13.49
N SER A 158 25.52 -2.39 13.21
CA SER A 158 24.53 -2.84 14.18
C SER A 158 23.78 -4.05 13.64
N SER A 159 23.36 -4.94 14.54
CA SER A 159 22.56 -6.11 14.21
C SER A 159 21.49 -6.29 15.27
N THR A 160 20.24 -6.43 14.83
CA THR A 160 19.09 -6.72 15.69
C THR A 160 18.50 -8.05 15.26
N VAL A 161 18.54 -9.06 16.13
CA VAL A 161 18.01 -10.41 15.87
C VAL A 161 16.76 -10.64 16.69
N PHE A 162 15.68 -11.09 16.06
CA PHE A 162 14.38 -11.29 16.70
C PHE A 162 14.16 -12.77 17.02
N ASP A 163 13.85 -13.08 18.29
CA ASP A 163 13.44 -14.40 18.74
C ASP A 163 11.99 -14.35 19.20
N LYS A 164 11.09 -14.72 18.29
CA LYS A 164 9.65 -14.77 18.55
C LYS A 164 9.27 -15.79 19.63
N THR A 165 10.03 -16.89 19.75
CA THR A 165 9.74 -17.94 20.73
C THR A 165 10.12 -17.49 22.13
N ALA A 166 11.27 -16.82 22.27
CA ALA A 166 11.71 -16.23 23.52
C ALA A 166 10.95 -14.92 23.86
N GLY A 167 10.29 -14.30 22.88
CA GLY A 167 9.64 -13.01 23.05
C GLY A 167 10.64 -11.87 23.23
N THR A 168 11.82 -11.99 22.63
CA THR A 168 12.92 -11.02 22.76
C THR A 168 13.50 -10.59 21.41
N ARG A 169 14.28 -9.52 21.42
CA ARG A 169 15.24 -9.16 20.38
C ARG A 169 16.59 -8.84 21.00
N THR A 170 17.67 -9.20 20.32
CA THR A 170 19.04 -8.91 20.75
C THR A 170 19.64 -7.88 19.83
N VAL A 171 20.14 -6.77 20.38
CA VAL A 171 20.82 -5.71 19.63
C VAL A 171 22.31 -5.80 19.93
N THR A 172 23.12 -5.90 18.87
CA THR A 172 24.58 -5.92 18.95
C THR A 172 25.15 -4.76 18.16
N ILE A 173 26.00 -3.96 18.78
CA ILE A 173 26.69 -2.83 18.13
C ILE A 173 28.19 -3.09 18.13
N LYS A 174 28.81 -2.95 16.96
CA LYS A 174 30.26 -3.06 16.79
C LYS A 174 30.84 -1.79 16.20
N LYS A 175 32.01 -1.39 16.69
CA LYS A 175 32.83 -0.31 16.15
C LYS A 175 34.22 -0.86 15.87
N ASP A 176 34.71 -0.65 14.65
CA ASP A 176 36.02 -1.16 14.19
C ASP A 176 36.22 -2.68 14.43
N GLY A 177 35.13 -3.45 14.37
CA GLY A 177 35.10 -4.90 14.57
C GLY A 177 34.96 -5.37 16.02
N GLU A 178 35.03 -4.46 17.00
CA GLU A 178 34.87 -4.78 18.43
C GLU A 178 33.42 -4.55 18.88
N THR A 179 32.85 -5.49 19.64
CA THR A 179 31.53 -5.31 20.26
C THR A 179 31.61 -4.28 21.38
N ILE A 180 30.86 -3.20 21.23
CA ILE A 180 30.78 -2.11 22.20
C ILE A 180 29.48 -2.11 23.02
N LEU A 181 28.45 -2.79 22.52
CA LEU A 181 27.17 -2.96 23.19
C LEU A 181 26.49 -4.25 22.71
N GLU A 182 25.94 -5.02 23.63
CA GLU A 182 25.08 -6.17 23.35
C GLU A 182 23.99 -6.23 24.43
N GLU A 183 22.74 -6.03 24.04
CA GLU A 183 21.61 -5.95 24.97
C GLU A 183 20.39 -6.70 24.43
N VAL A 184 19.55 -7.18 25.35
CA VAL A 184 18.34 -7.94 25.06
C VAL A 184 17.12 -7.13 25.48
N TYR A 185 16.18 -6.96 24.57
CA TYR A 185 14.93 -6.24 24.77
C TYR A 185 13.72 -7.13 24.48
N PRO A 186 12.50 -6.72 24.89
CA PRO A 186 11.28 -7.35 24.42
C PRO A 186 11.19 -7.39 22.89
N TYR A 187 10.58 -8.45 22.35
CA TYR A 187 10.40 -8.65 20.90
C TYR A 187 9.75 -7.43 20.24
N THR A 188 8.60 -7.04 20.76
CA THR A 188 7.81 -5.93 20.23
C THR A 188 8.44 -4.60 20.64
N GLU A 189 8.60 -3.67 19.69
CA GLU A 189 8.96 -2.29 19.99
C GLU A 189 7.88 -1.63 20.85
N SER A 190 8.30 -0.80 21.80
CA SER A 190 7.42 -0.07 22.69
C SER A 190 7.92 1.37 22.82
N THR A 191 7.31 2.12 23.73
CA THR A 191 7.86 3.39 24.20
C THR A 191 9.35 3.25 24.53
N GLY A 192 10.14 4.28 24.22
CA GLY A 192 11.59 4.33 24.38
C GLY A 192 12.40 3.46 23.41
N ALA A 193 11.76 2.67 22.53
CA ALA A 193 12.47 2.00 21.43
C ALA A 193 13.12 3.04 20.51
N THR A 194 14.36 2.81 20.13
CA THR A 194 15.15 3.78 19.37
C THR A 194 15.38 3.34 17.94
N ILE A 195 15.67 4.32 17.07
CA ILE A 195 15.83 4.07 15.65
C ILE A 195 16.85 5.02 15.01
N LEU A 196 17.56 4.51 14.01
CA LEU A 196 18.23 5.33 13.00
C LEU A 196 17.26 5.57 11.84
N THR A 197 16.71 6.77 11.71
CA THR A 197 15.55 7.03 10.82
C THR A 197 15.87 6.89 9.33
N ASN A 198 17.08 7.31 8.89
CA ASN A 198 17.47 7.25 7.47
C ASN A 198 17.45 5.84 6.87
N ASN A 199 17.79 4.84 7.70
CA ASN A 199 17.83 3.43 7.30
C ASN A 199 16.78 2.58 8.04
N GLN A 200 15.94 3.21 8.88
CA GLN A 200 14.92 2.61 9.75
C GLN A 200 15.38 1.47 10.65
N VAL A 201 16.61 1.55 11.15
CA VAL A 201 17.26 0.46 11.90
C VAL A 201 16.88 0.54 13.37
N PRO A 202 16.21 -0.47 13.95
CA PRO A 202 15.98 -0.53 15.38
C PRO A 202 17.31 -0.69 16.12
N LEU A 203 17.53 0.10 17.16
CA LEU A 203 18.80 0.18 17.89
C LEU A 203 18.63 -0.05 19.40
N ALA A 204 19.71 0.17 20.16
CA ALA A 204 19.70 -0.01 21.60
C ALA A 204 18.86 1.07 22.28
N THR A 205 18.12 0.69 23.33
CA THR A 205 17.31 1.60 24.12
C THR A 205 18.14 2.09 25.31
N PRO A 206 18.46 3.40 25.39
CA PRO A 206 19.32 3.92 26.46
C PRO A 206 18.59 4.14 27.78
N PHE A 207 17.27 3.95 27.82
CA PHE A 207 16.43 4.27 28.98
C PHE A 207 16.34 3.07 29.93
N SER A 208 16.48 3.33 31.23
CA SER A 208 16.46 2.25 32.23
C SER A 208 15.06 1.69 32.51
N ASN A 209 14.03 2.53 32.34
CA ASN A 209 12.62 2.14 32.43
C ASN A 209 11.81 2.89 31.37
N THR A 210 11.27 2.14 30.42
CA THR A 210 10.45 2.66 29.33
C THR A 210 8.94 2.45 29.52
N GLU A 211 8.49 2.12 30.73
CA GLU A 211 7.07 1.96 31.04
C GLU A 211 6.30 3.24 30.66
N GLY A 212 5.55 3.13 29.56
CA GLY A 212 4.69 4.20 29.09
C GLY A 212 3.43 4.31 29.95
N ASN A 213 2.90 5.52 30.05
CA ASN A 213 1.61 5.77 30.67
C ASN A 213 0.50 5.37 29.70
N TYR A 214 -0.13 4.22 29.93
CA TYR A 214 -1.24 3.77 29.10
C TYR A 214 -2.50 4.60 29.33
N ARG A 215 -3.14 5.00 28.23
CA ARG A 215 -4.43 5.68 28.19
C ARG A 215 -5.33 5.00 27.17
N GLN A 216 -6.50 4.55 27.62
CA GLN A 216 -7.56 4.08 26.73
C GLN A 216 -8.16 5.25 25.94
N LEU A 217 -8.38 5.04 24.65
CA LEU A 217 -8.99 6.03 23.73
C LEU A 217 -10.37 5.57 23.25
N ASN A 218 -10.53 4.28 22.93
CA ASN A 218 -11.75 3.71 22.34
C ASN A 218 -12.30 4.54 21.16
N GLU A 219 -11.43 4.92 20.23
CA GLU A 219 -11.81 5.65 19.02
C GLU A 219 -12.02 4.67 17.87
N SER A 220 -13.12 4.82 17.14
CA SER A 220 -13.38 4.04 15.93
C SER A 220 -13.80 4.97 14.80
N PHE A 221 -13.31 4.68 13.60
CA PHE A 221 -13.67 5.38 12.38
C PHE A 221 -13.90 4.34 11.28
N SER A 222 -14.94 4.55 10.47
CA SER A 222 -15.29 3.70 9.35
C SER A 222 -15.78 4.56 8.21
N THR A 223 -15.36 4.23 6.99
CA THR A 223 -15.93 4.77 5.77
C THR A 223 -16.80 3.72 5.07
N SER A 224 -17.70 4.18 4.20
CA SER A 224 -18.33 3.32 3.20
C SER A 224 -17.45 3.29 1.95
N PRO A 225 -17.67 2.36 1.01
CA PRO A 225 -16.94 2.36 -0.25
C PRO A 225 -17.09 3.71 -0.95
N ILE A 226 -15.96 4.32 -1.30
CA ILE A 226 -15.93 5.56 -2.07
C ILE A 226 -15.02 5.38 -3.27
N TRP A 227 -15.42 5.96 -4.40
CA TRP A 227 -14.54 6.11 -5.55
C TRP A 227 -13.47 7.15 -5.22
N LYS A 228 -12.21 6.75 -5.36
CA LYS A 228 -11.06 7.62 -5.30
C LYS A 228 -10.35 7.65 -6.64
N HIS A 229 -10.14 8.84 -7.15
CA HIS A 229 -9.19 9.13 -8.21
C HIS A 229 -7.82 9.34 -7.57
N ASP A 230 -6.75 8.86 -8.21
CA ASP A 230 -5.37 9.03 -7.72
C ASP A 230 -5.22 8.62 -6.26
N ALA A 231 -5.74 7.44 -5.90
CA ALA A 231 -5.87 7.03 -4.51
C ALA A 231 -4.50 6.84 -3.86
N ASP A 232 -4.13 7.72 -2.92
CA ASP A 232 -2.99 7.47 -2.04
C ASP A 232 -3.47 6.71 -0.79
N PRO A 233 -3.11 5.42 -0.59
CA PRO A 233 -3.53 4.67 0.58
C PRO A 233 -2.98 5.25 1.87
N ILE A 234 -2.04 6.22 1.83
CA ILE A 234 -1.53 6.86 3.04
C ILE A 234 -2.64 7.66 3.75
N GLU A 235 -3.60 8.17 2.99
CA GLU A 235 -4.76 8.86 3.53
C GLU A 235 -5.66 7.92 4.33
N GLU A 236 -5.58 6.62 4.05
CA GLU A 236 -6.49 5.60 4.56
C GLU A 236 -5.82 4.65 5.56
N VAL A 237 -4.49 4.48 5.45
CA VAL A 237 -3.61 3.67 6.31
C VAL A 237 -2.50 4.58 6.82
N ASN A 238 -2.54 4.91 8.10
CA ASN A 238 -1.54 5.78 8.71
C ASN A 238 -0.16 5.10 8.67
N PRO A 239 0.93 5.88 8.55
CA PRO A 239 2.26 5.32 8.60
C PRO A 239 2.51 4.68 9.97
N PHE A 240 3.08 3.48 9.96
CA PHE A 240 3.40 2.75 11.19
C PHE A 240 4.47 3.45 12.02
N ARG A 241 5.44 4.13 11.38
CA ARG A 241 6.40 5.00 12.05
C ARG A 241 6.19 6.44 11.62
N TYR A 242 5.97 7.31 12.60
CA TYR A 242 5.84 8.75 12.42
C TYR A 242 7.06 9.43 13.03
N PHE A 243 8.03 9.77 12.19
CA PHE A 243 9.29 10.39 12.61
C PHE A 243 9.14 11.88 12.87
N PHE A 244 10.02 12.41 13.71
CA PHE A 244 10.14 13.84 13.92
C PHE A 244 10.77 14.50 12.69
N ASP A 245 9.93 14.86 11.70
CA ASP A 245 10.38 15.53 10.48
C ASP A 245 9.86 16.98 10.43
N PRO A 246 10.72 18.00 10.58
CA PRO A 246 10.31 19.40 10.42
C PRO A 246 9.92 19.75 8.97
N PHE A 247 10.27 18.90 7.99
CA PHE A 247 9.95 19.08 6.58
C PHE A 247 9.23 17.86 6.03
N HIS A 248 7.93 17.76 6.29
CA HIS A 248 7.05 16.93 5.50
C HIS A 248 7.06 17.47 4.06
N ASP A 249 7.87 16.86 3.20
CA ASP A 249 7.72 17.07 1.78
C ASP A 249 6.42 16.36 1.37
N HIS A 250 5.34 17.15 1.27
CA HIS A 250 3.99 16.72 0.89
C HIS A 250 3.91 16.25 -0.59
N SER A 251 4.97 15.64 -1.13
CA SER A 251 4.88 14.97 -2.42
C SER A 251 3.97 13.76 -2.32
N ILE A 252 3.10 13.62 -3.32
CA ILE A 252 2.27 12.46 -3.62
C ILE A 252 3.13 11.21 -3.45
N PHE A 253 2.73 10.32 -2.52
CA PHE A 253 3.47 9.16 -2.04
C PHE A 253 4.86 9.44 -1.43
N ALA A 254 4.90 9.80 -0.15
CA ALA A 254 6.13 9.84 0.62
C ALA A 254 6.73 8.43 0.73
N THR A 255 7.72 8.16 -0.13
CA THR A 255 8.48 6.92 -0.20
C THR A 255 8.82 6.38 1.20
N LYS A 256 9.21 7.28 2.13
CA LYS A 256 9.44 7.01 3.56
C LYS A 256 8.42 6.03 4.19
N PHE A 257 7.16 6.10 3.81
CA PHE A 257 6.07 5.27 4.34
C PHE A 257 6.02 3.85 3.77
N ALA A 258 6.49 3.63 2.53
CA ALA A 258 6.60 2.31 1.91
C ALA A 258 7.57 1.38 2.65
N VAL A 259 8.61 1.94 3.28
CA VAL A 259 9.54 1.15 4.12
C VAL A 259 8.95 0.87 5.51
N ASN A 260 8.10 1.77 6.02
CA ASN A 260 7.66 1.81 7.42
C ASN A 260 6.67 0.71 7.80
N THR A 261 5.89 0.15 6.87
CA THR A 261 4.76 -0.73 7.21
C THR A 261 4.55 -1.82 6.16
N GLU A 262 4.55 -3.07 6.61
CA GLU A 262 4.27 -4.23 5.76
C GLU A 262 2.85 -4.21 5.20
N LEU A 263 1.87 -3.71 5.96
CA LEU A 263 0.48 -3.59 5.50
C LEU A 263 0.37 -2.59 4.36
N TYR A 264 0.91 -1.40 4.55
CA TYR A 264 0.89 -0.35 3.52
C TYR A 264 1.68 -0.79 2.29
N GLN A 265 2.88 -1.36 2.48
CA GLN A 265 3.70 -1.90 1.40
C GLN A 265 2.92 -2.96 0.60
N SER A 266 2.28 -3.91 1.27
CA SER A 266 1.50 -4.97 0.61
C SER A 266 0.32 -4.41 -0.18
N ILE A 267 -0.28 -3.30 0.26
CA ILE A 267 -1.34 -2.60 -0.45
C ILE A 267 -0.76 -1.90 -1.69
N ILE A 268 0.23 -1.00 -1.52
CA ILE A 268 0.80 -0.18 -2.61
C ILE A 268 1.44 -1.02 -3.71
N GLU A 269 2.01 -2.18 -3.35
CA GLU A 269 2.64 -3.06 -4.32
C GLU A 269 1.65 -3.90 -5.11
N GLN A 270 0.37 -3.94 -4.73
CA GLN A 270 -0.67 -4.75 -5.38
C GLN A 270 -1.73 -3.95 -6.14
N TYR A 271 -2.00 -2.69 -5.78
CA TYR A 271 -3.02 -1.88 -6.47
C TYR A 271 -2.64 -0.41 -6.69
N PRO A 272 -2.62 0.43 -5.66
CA PRO A 272 -3.03 1.82 -5.76
C PRO A 272 -2.02 2.78 -6.37
N VAL A 273 -0.81 2.34 -6.71
CA VAL A 273 0.13 3.17 -7.49
C VAL A 273 0.06 2.85 -9.00
N THR A 274 -0.87 1.99 -9.42
CA THR A 274 -0.99 1.51 -10.80
C THR A 274 -2.42 1.61 -11.35
N GLU A 275 -3.36 2.21 -10.61
CA GLU A 275 -4.76 2.28 -11.02
C GLU A 275 -5.27 3.73 -10.91
N ASP A 276 -5.78 4.29 -12.01
CA ASP A 276 -6.34 5.65 -12.06
C ASP A 276 -7.49 5.86 -11.07
N GLU A 277 -8.31 4.83 -10.87
CA GLU A 277 -9.49 4.89 -10.01
C GLU A 277 -9.75 3.58 -9.28
N VAL A 278 -10.02 3.69 -7.98
CA VAL A 278 -10.32 2.54 -7.13
C VAL A 278 -11.48 2.82 -6.18
N LEU A 279 -12.20 1.77 -5.81
CA LEU A 279 -13.15 1.80 -4.71
C LEU A 279 -12.42 1.46 -3.42
N VAL A 280 -12.44 2.37 -2.46
CA VAL A 280 -11.75 2.18 -1.17
C VAL A 280 -12.74 2.18 -0.03
N LEU A 281 -12.52 1.26 0.91
CA LEU A 281 -13.15 1.26 2.22
C LEU A 281 -12.07 1.05 3.28
N ASN A 282 -12.12 1.83 4.35
CA ASN A 282 -11.28 1.62 5.51
C ASN A 282 -12.08 1.61 6.81
N HIS A 283 -11.53 0.91 7.79
CA HIS A 283 -11.95 1.03 9.18
C HIS A 283 -10.74 0.96 10.08
N LYS A 284 -10.70 1.87 11.05
CA LYS A 284 -9.63 1.99 12.04
C LYS A 284 -10.24 2.02 13.43
N TYR A 285 -9.70 1.19 14.30
CA TYR A 285 -10.00 1.19 15.73
C TYR A 285 -8.71 1.49 16.50
N LYS A 286 -8.70 2.58 17.28
CA LYS A 286 -7.64 2.89 18.25
C LYS A 286 -8.15 2.53 19.64
N GLU A 287 -7.60 1.46 20.21
CA GLU A 287 -7.94 1.00 21.55
C GLU A 287 -7.38 1.96 22.62
N GLY A 288 -6.11 2.30 22.49
CA GLY A 288 -5.41 3.14 23.43
C GLY A 288 -4.05 3.55 22.94
N LYS A 289 -3.36 4.33 23.76
CA LYS A 289 -1.98 4.73 23.52
C LYS A 289 -1.15 4.70 24.80
N SER A 290 0.15 4.49 24.66
CA SER A 290 1.13 4.68 25.73
C SER A 290 2.05 5.83 25.36
N SER A 291 2.26 6.75 26.29
CA SER A 291 3.22 7.86 26.11
C SER A 291 4.36 7.76 27.12
N PHE A 292 5.57 8.11 26.70
CA PHE A 292 6.78 8.02 27.52
C PHE A 292 7.54 9.35 27.50
N LEU A 293 7.83 9.85 28.70
CA LEU A 293 8.69 11.01 28.90
C LEU A 293 9.89 10.55 29.73
N PRO A 294 11.13 10.60 29.20
CA PRO A 294 12.28 10.18 29.96
C PRO A 294 12.52 11.07 31.20
N PRO A 295 12.97 10.51 32.33
CA PRO A 295 13.34 11.28 33.53
C PRO A 295 14.37 12.38 33.22
N SER A 296 14.32 13.51 33.92
CA SER A 296 15.21 14.66 33.67
C SER A 296 16.69 14.31 33.77
N GLU A 297 17.07 13.43 34.71
CA GLU A 297 18.46 13.01 34.88
C GLU A 297 18.96 12.13 33.72
N GLU A 298 18.12 11.22 33.20
CA GLU A 298 18.45 10.42 32.02
C GLU A 298 18.59 11.31 30.78
N ARG A 299 17.66 12.27 30.60
CA ARG A 299 17.76 13.25 29.52
C ARG A 299 19.09 13.99 29.58
N ARG A 300 19.52 14.45 30.78
CA ARG A 300 20.77 15.21 30.93
C ARG A 300 21.97 14.35 30.58
N SER A 301 21.99 13.12 31.10
CA SER A 301 23.07 12.17 30.84
C SER A 301 23.19 11.84 29.36
N LEU A 302 22.06 11.65 28.66
CA LEU A 302 22.06 11.32 27.23
C LEU A 302 22.46 12.51 26.36
N THR A 303 22.04 13.73 26.73
CA THR A 303 22.54 14.95 26.07
C THR A 303 24.05 15.08 26.22
N GLU A 304 24.60 14.87 27.42
CA GLU A 304 26.04 14.89 27.67
C GLU A 304 26.79 13.81 26.86
N GLU A 305 26.28 12.57 26.79
CA GLU A 305 26.88 11.49 25.97
C GLU A 305 26.85 11.83 24.48
N MET A 306 25.73 12.38 23.99
CA MET A 306 25.56 12.79 22.60
C MET A 306 26.50 13.93 22.23
N GLU A 307 26.70 14.93 23.09
CA GLU A 307 27.64 16.03 22.85
C GLU A 307 29.10 15.57 22.87
N GLN A 308 29.43 14.53 23.65
CA GLN A 308 30.79 14.02 23.79
C GLN A 308 31.27 13.24 22.57
N ASP A 309 30.44 12.32 22.04
CA ASP A 309 30.73 11.58 20.81
C ASP A 309 29.43 11.32 20.02
N PRO A 310 28.97 12.31 19.21
CA PRO A 310 27.72 12.20 18.46
C PRO A 310 27.69 11.00 17.52
N SER A 311 28.84 10.63 16.93
CA SER A 311 28.94 9.53 15.98
C SER A 311 28.76 8.18 16.65
N LEU A 312 29.33 8.02 17.85
CA LEU A 312 29.12 6.81 18.66
C LEU A 312 27.70 6.75 19.22
N PHE A 313 27.15 7.88 19.66
CA PHE A 313 25.77 7.96 20.15
C PHE A 313 24.77 7.52 19.07
N GLU A 314 24.86 8.09 17.86
CA GLU A 314 24.01 7.72 16.72
C GLU A 314 24.17 6.23 16.35
N LEU A 315 25.39 5.68 16.44
CA LEU A 315 25.61 4.26 16.17
C LEU A 315 24.96 3.34 17.23
N LYS A 316 24.95 3.75 18.50
CA LYS A 316 24.33 2.97 19.59
C LYS A 316 22.82 3.09 19.63
N TYR A 317 22.31 4.31 19.54
CA TYR A 317 20.93 4.65 19.88
C TYR A 317 20.17 5.32 18.74
N GLY A 318 20.81 5.63 17.61
CA GLY A 318 20.16 6.33 16.50
C GLY A 318 19.93 7.80 16.81
N ASN A 319 18.91 8.36 16.16
CA ASN A 319 18.61 9.80 16.21
C ASN A 319 17.20 10.11 16.74
N GLU A 320 16.33 9.11 16.87
CA GLU A 320 15.00 9.27 17.46
C GLU A 320 14.60 8.10 18.37
N TYR A 321 13.65 8.35 19.29
CA TYR A 321 13.04 7.35 20.16
C TYR A 321 11.52 7.42 20.12
N ALA A 322 10.84 6.28 20.30
CA ALA A 322 9.39 6.19 20.33
C ALA A 322 8.84 6.85 21.60
N GLU A 323 8.24 8.02 21.45
CA GLU A 323 7.60 8.77 22.52
C GLU A 323 6.18 8.25 22.77
N GLU A 324 5.43 7.97 21.70
CA GLU A 324 4.09 7.42 21.79
C GLU A 324 3.92 6.13 20.98
N VAL A 325 3.10 5.23 21.50
CA VAL A 325 2.71 3.97 20.85
C VAL A 325 1.20 3.88 20.84
N TYR A 326 0.59 3.66 19.68
CA TYR A 326 -0.84 3.47 19.53
C TYR A 326 -1.16 2.00 19.27
N TYR A 327 -2.17 1.51 19.99
CA TYR A 327 -2.66 0.15 19.91
C TYR A 327 -4.05 0.13 19.26
N GLY A 328 -4.29 -0.90 18.45
CA GLY A 328 -5.60 -1.12 17.85
C GLY A 328 -5.56 -2.02 16.63
N LYS A 329 -6.45 -1.74 15.69
CA LYS A 329 -6.69 -2.57 14.52
C LYS A 329 -7.04 -1.71 13.30
N ILE A 330 -6.62 -2.15 12.12
CA ILE A 330 -6.89 -1.48 10.83
C ILE A 330 -7.37 -2.54 9.84
N ILE A 331 -8.42 -2.22 9.08
CA ILE A 331 -8.76 -2.91 7.82
C ILE A 331 -8.68 -1.90 6.67
N PHE A 332 -8.34 -2.43 5.50
CA PHE A 332 -8.38 -1.72 4.24
C PHE A 332 -8.93 -2.65 3.18
N MET A 333 -9.90 -2.19 2.40
CA MET A 333 -10.43 -2.90 1.25
C MET A 333 -10.32 -2.04 0.01
N ILE A 334 -9.98 -2.69 -1.09
CA ILE A 334 -9.82 -2.06 -2.39
C ILE A 334 -10.53 -2.87 -3.46
N GLY A 335 -11.40 -2.22 -4.22
CA GLY A 335 -11.98 -2.71 -5.46
C GLY A 335 -11.27 -2.02 -6.63
N ALA A 336 -10.53 -2.79 -7.42
CA ALA A 336 -9.70 -2.25 -8.51
C ALA A 336 -10.22 -2.72 -9.88
N LEU A 337 -10.11 -1.83 -10.87
CA LEU A 337 -10.52 -2.06 -12.25
C LEU A 337 -9.33 -1.90 -13.19
N ARG A 338 -9.13 -2.85 -14.10
CA ARG A 338 -8.14 -2.77 -15.19
C ARG A 338 -8.79 -3.07 -16.53
N ASN A 339 -8.08 -2.72 -17.61
CA ASN A 339 -8.57 -2.92 -18.98
C ASN A 339 -9.89 -2.15 -19.22
N MET A 340 -9.99 -0.94 -18.67
CA MET A 340 -11.18 -0.10 -18.80
C MET A 340 -11.35 0.38 -20.26
N PRO A 341 -12.59 0.41 -20.77
CA PRO A 341 -12.86 0.88 -22.12
C PRO A 341 -12.69 2.39 -22.24
N THR A 342 -12.31 2.87 -23.42
CA THR A 342 -12.07 4.31 -23.67
C THR A 342 -13.37 5.12 -23.74
N ASP A 343 -14.52 4.49 -24.02
CA ASP A 343 -15.81 5.17 -24.05
C ASP A 343 -16.31 5.55 -22.64
N ASP A 344 -16.64 6.83 -22.47
CA ASP A 344 -17.14 7.39 -21.20
C ASP A 344 -18.41 6.71 -20.66
N LYS A 345 -19.32 6.29 -21.54
CA LYS A 345 -20.58 5.66 -21.11
C LYS A 345 -20.31 4.24 -20.65
N ALA A 346 -19.50 3.49 -21.40
CA ALA A 346 -19.05 2.16 -21.03
C ALA A 346 -18.34 2.17 -19.67
N THR A 347 -17.40 3.12 -19.48
CA THR A 347 -16.69 3.31 -18.22
C THR A 347 -17.62 3.63 -17.05
N LYS A 348 -18.60 4.54 -17.24
CA LYS A 348 -19.59 4.88 -16.20
C LYS A 348 -20.48 3.69 -15.84
N GLU A 349 -20.89 2.90 -16.84
CA GLU A 349 -21.68 1.70 -16.62
C GLU A 349 -20.90 0.66 -15.82
N ILE A 350 -19.66 0.34 -16.22
CA ILE A 350 -18.78 -0.58 -15.51
C ILE A 350 -18.55 -0.13 -14.06
N LYS A 351 -18.24 1.15 -13.82
CA LYS A 351 -18.04 1.69 -12.46
C LYS A 351 -19.28 1.52 -11.58
N LYS A 352 -20.47 1.69 -12.14
CA LYS A 352 -21.74 1.45 -11.43
C LYS A 352 -21.90 -0.03 -11.07
N LEU A 353 -21.56 -0.93 -11.99
CA LEU A 353 -21.64 -2.37 -11.77
C LEU A 353 -20.59 -2.86 -10.75
N ALA A 354 -19.37 -2.34 -10.81
CA ALA A 354 -18.30 -2.59 -9.84
C ALA A 354 -18.72 -2.13 -8.43
N HIS A 355 -19.31 -0.94 -8.30
CA HIS A 355 -19.85 -0.46 -7.02
C HIS A 355 -20.95 -1.39 -6.50
N LYS A 356 -21.93 -1.75 -7.35
CA LYS A 356 -23.00 -2.69 -6.99
C LYS A 356 -22.45 -4.06 -6.57
N LYS A 357 -21.40 -4.56 -7.25
CA LYS A 357 -20.72 -5.80 -6.89
C LYS A 357 -20.00 -5.70 -5.54
N MET A 358 -19.34 -4.58 -5.27
CA MET A 358 -18.70 -4.33 -3.97
C MET A 358 -19.75 -4.24 -2.85
N ASP A 359 -20.85 -3.54 -3.06
CA ASP A 359 -21.97 -3.48 -2.10
C ASP A 359 -22.49 -4.89 -1.78
N PHE A 360 -22.74 -5.71 -2.82
CA PHE A 360 -23.14 -7.10 -2.65
C PHE A 360 -22.15 -7.92 -1.82
N ILE A 361 -20.84 -7.73 -2.01
CA ILE A 361 -19.82 -8.38 -1.19
C ILE A 361 -19.93 -7.95 0.28
N LEU A 362 -20.21 -6.67 0.54
CA LEU A 362 -20.25 -6.13 1.91
C LEU A 362 -21.54 -6.45 2.66
N ASP A 363 -22.69 -6.36 2.01
CA ASP A 363 -24.00 -6.44 2.68
C ASP A 363 -24.86 -7.64 2.26
N GLY A 364 -24.43 -8.38 1.23
CA GLY A 364 -25.12 -9.56 0.71
C GLY A 364 -26.37 -9.26 -0.13
N LYS A 365 -26.61 -8.01 -0.53
CA LYS A 365 -27.81 -7.56 -1.25
C LYS A 365 -27.48 -7.09 -2.65
N ASP A 366 -28.53 -6.92 -3.46
CA ASP A 366 -28.44 -6.31 -4.79
C ASP A 366 -27.38 -6.96 -5.70
N GLN A 367 -27.37 -8.30 -5.75
CA GLN A 367 -26.51 -9.07 -6.64
C GLN A 367 -26.67 -8.63 -8.11
N LEU A 368 -25.57 -8.67 -8.86
CA LEU A 368 -25.60 -8.49 -10.31
C LEU A 368 -26.47 -9.56 -10.98
N THR A 369 -27.23 -9.15 -11.99
CA THR A 369 -27.85 -10.10 -12.93
C THR A 369 -26.79 -10.76 -13.80
N ALA A 370 -27.14 -11.82 -14.52
CA ALA A 370 -26.21 -12.46 -15.47
C ALA A 370 -25.73 -11.48 -16.56
N GLU A 371 -26.63 -10.67 -17.11
CA GLU A 371 -26.31 -9.64 -18.12
C GLU A 371 -25.38 -8.56 -17.55
N GLU A 372 -25.60 -8.12 -16.31
CA GLU A 372 -24.73 -7.16 -15.65
C GLU A 372 -23.34 -7.76 -15.37
N GLN A 373 -23.27 -9.04 -14.97
CA GLN A 373 -22.00 -9.72 -14.77
C GLN A 373 -21.22 -9.86 -16.08
N GLU A 374 -21.89 -10.21 -17.19
CA GLU A 374 -21.26 -10.27 -18.52
C GLU A 374 -20.67 -8.92 -18.96
N ILE A 375 -21.23 -7.79 -18.51
CA ILE A 375 -20.67 -6.46 -18.78
C ILE A 375 -19.44 -6.22 -17.91
N LEU A 376 -19.51 -6.55 -16.61
CA LEU A 376 -18.38 -6.39 -15.69
C LEU A 376 -17.20 -7.31 -16.06
N ASP A 377 -17.45 -8.50 -16.57
CA ASP A 377 -16.43 -9.48 -16.99
C ASP A 377 -15.62 -9.03 -18.23
N LYS A 378 -16.03 -7.95 -18.90
CA LYS A 378 -15.25 -7.35 -19.99
C LYS A 378 -13.98 -6.65 -19.49
N VAL A 379 -13.96 -6.30 -18.21
CA VAL A 379 -12.82 -5.69 -17.54
C VAL A 379 -12.34 -6.61 -16.44
N TRP A 380 -11.12 -6.39 -15.97
CA TRP A 380 -10.66 -7.09 -14.78
C TRP A 380 -11.16 -6.32 -13.56
N PHE A 381 -11.91 -6.98 -12.68
CA PHE A 381 -12.40 -6.41 -11.43
C PHE A 381 -12.09 -7.35 -10.26
N GLU A 382 -11.40 -6.85 -9.25
CA GLU A 382 -11.06 -7.61 -8.05
C GLU A 382 -11.33 -6.77 -6.80
N VAL A 383 -11.93 -7.38 -5.78
CA VAL A 383 -12.05 -6.80 -4.44
C VAL A 383 -11.13 -7.56 -3.50
N LYS A 384 -10.25 -6.86 -2.80
CA LYS A 384 -9.30 -7.47 -1.87
C LYS A 384 -9.30 -6.80 -0.51
N PHE A 385 -9.19 -7.63 0.52
CA PHE A 385 -9.21 -7.25 1.93
C PHE A 385 -7.81 -7.37 2.53
N PHE A 386 -7.43 -6.34 3.30
CA PHE A 386 -6.19 -6.27 4.05
C PHE A 386 -6.47 -5.90 5.51
N SER A 387 -5.65 -6.37 6.43
CA SER A 387 -5.65 -5.89 7.81
C SER A 387 -4.28 -6.03 8.47
N THR A 388 -4.16 -5.57 9.72
CA THR A 388 -2.93 -5.74 10.52
C THR A 388 -2.59 -7.20 10.83
N LEU A 389 -3.52 -8.14 10.59
CA LEU A 389 -3.29 -9.57 10.77
C LEU A 389 -2.36 -10.13 9.70
N LYS A 390 -1.37 -10.94 10.12
CA LYS A 390 -0.38 -11.55 9.23
C LYS A 390 -1.02 -12.32 8.08
N SER A 391 -2.05 -13.11 8.36
CA SER A 391 -2.82 -13.88 7.36
C SER A 391 -3.45 -13.01 6.28
N HIS A 392 -3.69 -11.73 6.58
CA HIS A 392 -4.35 -10.78 5.69
C HIS A 392 -3.37 -9.83 5.00
N ARG A 393 -2.06 -9.86 5.33
CA ARG A 393 -1.07 -8.91 4.77
C ARG A 393 -0.91 -9.03 3.26
N ASN A 394 -0.87 -10.25 2.72
CA ASN A 394 -0.86 -10.46 1.26
C ASN A 394 -2.22 -10.23 0.59
N GLY A 395 -3.22 -9.82 1.38
CA GLY A 395 -4.60 -9.58 1.01
C GLY A 395 -5.41 -10.84 0.66
N ILE A 396 -6.72 -10.77 0.87
CA ILE A 396 -7.66 -11.86 0.61
C ILE A 396 -8.67 -11.40 -0.43
N VAL A 397 -8.74 -12.11 -1.55
CA VAL A 397 -9.73 -11.83 -2.61
C VAL A 397 -11.12 -12.18 -2.11
N LEU A 398 -12.04 -11.23 -2.24
CA LEU A 398 -13.44 -11.38 -1.83
C LEU A 398 -14.32 -11.50 -3.07
N ASN A 399 -15.04 -12.60 -3.20
CA ASN A 399 -15.93 -12.86 -4.33
C ASN A 399 -17.41 -12.64 -3.97
N ASN A 400 -17.73 -12.78 -2.68
CA ASN A 400 -19.08 -12.78 -2.16
C ASN A 400 -19.12 -12.40 -0.66
N ASN A 401 -20.34 -12.26 -0.12
CA ASN A 401 -20.55 -11.86 1.28
C ASN A 401 -20.08 -12.87 2.33
N ASN A 402 -20.03 -14.17 2.02
CA ASN A 402 -19.47 -15.15 2.97
C ASN A 402 -17.97 -14.95 3.15
N ASP A 403 -17.25 -14.63 2.07
CA ASP A 403 -15.81 -14.34 2.14
C ASP A 403 -15.57 -13.13 3.05
N PHE A 404 -16.36 -12.06 2.86
CA PHE A 404 -16.31 -10.87 3.71
C PHE A 404 -16.62 -11.17 5.18
N ASN A 405 -17.70 -11.91 5.46
CA ASN A 405 -18.09 -12.27 6.81
C ASN A 405 -17.03 -13.14 7.52
N ALA A 406 -16.32 -14.00 6.77
CA ALA A 406 -15.23 -14.79 7.33
C ALA A 406 -14.06 -13.90 7.76
N VAL A 407 -13.55 -13.04 6.86
CA VAL A 407 -12.37 -12.20 7.15
C VAL A 407 -12.66 -11.14 8.20
N ILE A 408 -13.88 -10.59 8.25
CA ILE A 408 -14.25 -9.59 9.26
C ILE A 408 -14.38 -10.22 10.65
N GLN A 409 -14.86 -11.47 10.73
CA GLN A 409 -14.92 -12.21 11.99
C GLN A 409 -13.50 -12.49 12.52
N GLU A 410 -12.59 -12.98 11.67
CA GLU A 410 -11.18 -13.18 12.03
C GLU A 410 -10.53 -11.88 12.53
N TYR A 411 -10.81 -10.76 11.87
CA TYR A 411 -10.38 -9.43 12.30
C TYR A 411 -10.96 -9.04 13.67
N GLN A 412 -12.27 -9.22 13.87
CA GLN A 412 -12.94 -8.87 15.13
C GLN A 412 -12.40 -9.70 16.30
N ASP A 413 -12.15 -10.99 16.09
CA ASP A 413 -11.69 -11.94 17.11
C ASP A 413 -10.19 -11.79 17.44
N SER A 414 -9.41 -11.13 16.58
CA SER A 414 -7.98 -10.93 16.83
C SER A 414 -7.68 -10.01 18.02
N GLU A 415 -6.47 -10.07 18.55
CA GLU A 415 -6.00 -9.10 19.53
C GLU A 415 -5.58 -7.78 18.86
N SER A 416 -5.64 -6.68 19.60
CA SER A 416 -5.07 -5.42 19.13
C SER A 416 -3.55 -5.51 19.00
N SER A 417 -3.01 -4.82 18.00
CA SER A 417 -1.58 -4.73 17.70
C SER A 417 -1.11 -3.29 17.79
N ILE A 418 0.21 -3.06 17.76
CA ILE A 418 0.73 -1.72 17.53
C ILE A 418 0.37 -1.31 16.10
N ILE A 419 -0.31 -0.19 15.97
CA ILE A 419 -0.74 0.37 14.68
C ILE A 419 0.04 1.64 14.30
N GLN A 420 0.74 2.24 15.26
CA GLN A 420 1.56 3.43 15.04
C GLN A 420 2.57 3.63 16.18
N LEU A 421 3.78 4.08 15.84
CA LEU A 421 4.85 4.55 16.70
C LEU A 421 5.12 6.02 16.32
N GLU A 422 5.00 6.94 17.28
CA GLU A 422 5.37 8.35 17.11
C GLU A 422 6.71 8.60 17.80
N TYR A 423 7.63 9.19 17.05
CA TYR A 423 9.01 9.38 17.46
C TYR A 423 9.30 10.84 17.81
N ALA A 424 10.21 11.02 18.77
CA ALA A 424 10.80 12.29 19.13
C ALA A 424 12.32 12.24 18.89
N ALA A 425 12.89 13.34 18.43
CA ALA A 425 14.34 13.46 18.24
C ALA A 425 15.08 13.58 19.57
N PHE A 426 16.23 12.90 19.67
CA PHE A 426 17.12 13.02 20.84
C PHE A 426 17.57 14.47 21.07
N GLU A 427 17.75 15.25 20.00
CA GLU A 427 18.12 16.67 20.05
C GLU A 427 17.08 17.56 20.76
N HIS A 428 15.82 17.12 20.85
CA HIS A 428 14.73 17.88 21.47
C HIS A 428 14.39 17.43 22.89
N MET A 429 15.15 16.50 23.48
CA MET A 429 14.92 16.08 24.87
C MET A 429 15.04 17.23 25.89
N TYR A 430 15.78 18.28 25.54
CA TYR A 430 15.91 19.53 26.30
C TYR A 430 15.34 20.72 25.49
N SER A 431 14.02 20.79 25.31
CA SER A 431 13.39 22.09 25.12
C SER A 431 13.16 22.74 26.49
N GLU A 432 13.90 23.78 26.83
CA GLU A 432 13.56 24.65 27.96
C GLU A 432 12.16 25.24 27.70
N ASN A 433 11.17 24.83 28.50
CA ASN A 433 9.90 25.54 28.65
C ASN A 433 9.96 26.41 29.89
#